data_AF-A0A357G095-F1
#
_entry.id   AF-A0A357G095-F1
#
_cell.length_a   1.000
_cell.length_b   1.000
_cell.length_c   1.000
_cell.angle_alpha   90.00
_cell.angle_beta   90.00
_cell.angle_gamma   90.00
#
_symmetry.space_group_name_H-M   'P 1'
#
loop_
_entity.id
_entity.type
_entity.pdbx_description
1 polymer ?
#
loop_
_entity_poly.entity_id
_entity_poly.type
_entity_poly.pdbx_seq_one_letter_code
_entity_poly.pdbx_strand_id
1 'polypeptide(L)'
;MHKVEFVKKWPLKARNKGRSQMSVSVHYRIKELIEQTREAFEIFSSSDHVNSDYAEFAAMSLEEFRTALGAPDLTDGQLVKMLRKGRNKYRKGTTKDRWPMFLAGYVTNKAKGNDKTLRARDSWAGR
;
A
#
# COMPACT_ATOMS: atom_id res chain seq x y z
N MET A 1 25.23 -14.71 12.97
CA MET A 1 24.38 -13.83 12.14
C MET A 1 23.34 -14.69 11.44
N HIS A 2 22.15 -14.85 12.01
CA HIS A 2 21.09 -15.66 11.41
C HIS A 2 20.22 -14.75 10.52
N LYS A 3 20.34 -14.90 9.19
CA LYS A 3 19.38 -14.39 8.22
C LYS A 3 18.13 -15.26 8.31
N VAL A 4 17.03 -14.68 8.77
CA VAL A 4 15.72 -15.32 8.72
C VAL A 4 15.22 -15.24 7.28
N GLU A 5 15.30 -16.36 6.55
CA GLU A 5 14.71 -16.48 5.21
C GLU A 5 13.19 -16.62 5.31
N PHE A 6 12.49 -15.50 5.21
CA PHE A 6 11.02 -15.45 5.25
C PHE A 6 10.43 -15.20 3.86
N VAL A 7 10.71 -16.05 2.86
CA VAL A 7 9.97 -16.00 1.60
C VAL A 7 9.83 -17.40 0.98
N LYS A 8 8.83 -18.16 1.44
CA LYS A 8 8.26 -19.28 0.66
C LYS A 8 6.93 -18.85 0.04
N LYS A 9 7.06 -18.25 -1.14
CA LYS A 9 6.28 -18.50 -2.37
C LYS A 9 4.88 -19.09 -2.17
N TRP A 10 3.82 -18.26 -2.23
CA TRP A 10 2.42 -18.71 -2.37
C TRP A 10 1.79 -18.39 -3.74
N PRO A 11 0.87 -19.25 -4.24
CA PRO A 11 0.49 -19.26 -5.65
C PRO A 11 -0.60 -18.22 -5.97
N LEU A 12 -0.24 -17.23 -6.78
CA LEU A 12 -1.22 -16.35 -7.44
C LEU A 12 -1.85 -17.12 -8.61
N LYS A 13 -3.10 -17.58 -8.46
CA LYS A 13 -3.90 -18.09 -9.58
C LYS A 13 -4.26 -16.93 -10.50
N ALA A 14 -3.52 -16.80 -11.60
CA ALA A 14 -3.77 -15.85 -12.67
C ALA A 14 -5.09 -16.18 -13.40
N ARG A 15 -5.99 -15.19 -13.51
CA ARG A 15 -7.12 -15.25 -14.45
C ARG A 15 -7.18 -13.93 -15.21
N ASN A 16 -6.91 -14.03 -16.51
CA ASN A 16 -6.71 -12.94 -17.46
C ASN A 16 -8.07 -12.47 -18.02
N LYS A 17 -8.38 -11.15 -17.99
CA LYS A 17 -9.40 -10.51 -18.85
C LYS A 17 -9.19 -8.98 -18.95
N GLY A 18 -8.76 -8.55 -20.14
CA GLY A 18 -9.12 -7.33 -20.87
C GLY A 18 -9.20 -5.95 -20.18
N ARG A 19 -8.13 -5.17 -20.32
CA ARG A 19 -7.96 -3.69 -20.48
C ARG A 19 -8.94 -2.63 -19.93
N SER A 20 -10.21 -2.91 -19.62
CA SER A 20 -11.05 -2.02 -18.78
C SER A 20 -11.10 -2.49 -17.31
N GLN A 21 -10.60 -3.72 -17.07
CA GLN A 21 -10.50 -4.37 -15.77
C GLN A 21 -9.27 -3.91 -14.94
N MET A 22 -8.26 -3.25 -15.54
CA MET A 22 -6.99 -2.94 -14.85
C MET A 22 -7.14 -1.94 -13.70
N SER A 23 -7.99 -0.91 -13.83
CA SER A 23 -8.25 0.05 -12.75
C SER A 23 -8.91 -0.63 -11.54
N VAL A 24 -9.81 -1.56 -11.82
CA VAL A 24 -10.52 -2.36 -10.82
C VAL A 24 -9.52 -3.35 -10.16
N SER A 25 -8.69 -4.02 -10.95
CA SER A 25 -7.63 -4.93 -10.47
C SER A 25 -6.61 -4.24 -9.55
N VAL A 26 -6.22 -3.00 -9.83
CA VAL A 26 -5.27 -2.25 -8.99
C VAL A 26 -5.87 -1.97 -7.60
N HIS A 27 -7.10 -1.46 -7.55
CA HIS A 27 -7.78 -1.22 -6.28
C HIS A 27 -8.01 -2.50 -5.48
N TYR A 28 -8.40 -3.60 -6.14
CA TYR A 28 -8.54 -4.90 -5.48
C TYR A 28 -7.20 -5.44 -4.97
N ARG A 29 -6.12 -5.30 -5.74
CA ARG A 29 -4.80 -5.76 -5.33
C ARG A 29 -4.25 -5.00 -4.14
N ILE A 30 -4.44 -3.68 -4.10
CA ILE A 30 -4.02 -2.84 -2.97
C ILE A 30 -4.89 -3.14 -1.74
N LYS A 31 -6.20 -3.34 -1.92
CA LYS A 31 -7.09 -3.77 -0.84
C LYS A 31 -6.62 -5.10 -0.25
N GLU A 32 -6.36 -6.09 -1.09
CA GLU A 32 -5.87 -7.40 -0.68
C GLU A 32 -4.54 -7.28 0.08
N LEU A 33 -3.60 -6.47 -0.41
CA LEU A 33 -2.33 -6.23 0.27
C LEU A 33 -2.51 -5.59 1.65
N ILE A 34 -3.46 -4.64 1.77
CA ILE A 34 -3.83 -4.01 3.04
C ILE A 34 -4.51 -5.00 3.99
N GLU A 35 -5.34 -5.93 3.49
CA GLU A 35 -5.93 -7.00 4.30
C GLU A 35 -4.86 -7.97 4.81
N GLN A 36 -3.99 -8.44 3.93
CA GLN A 36 -2.91 -9.37 4.29
C GLN A 36 -1.94 -8.78 5.31
N THR A 37 -1.48 -7.54 5.07
CA THR A 37 -0.56 -6.85 6.00
C THR A 37 -1.23 -6.52 7.34
N ARG A 38 -2.54 -6.28 7.34
CA ARG A 38 -3.31 -6.11 8.58
C ARG A 38 -3.40 -7.40 9.37
N GLU A 39 -3.79 -8.52 8.74
CA GLU A 39 -3.89 -9.82 9.40
C GLU A 39 -2.53 -10.23 9.99
N ALA A 40 -1.45 -10.06 9.22
CA ALA A 40 -0.09 -10.31 9.70
C ALA A 40 0.29 -9.40 10.87
N PHE A 41 -0.11 -8.12 10.84
CA PHE A 41 0.13 -7.19 11.94
C PHE A 41 -0.68 -7.54 13.20
N GLU A 42 -1.94 -7.98 13.06
CA GLU A 42 -2.76 -8.42 14.19
C GLU A 42 -2.13 -9.64 14.89
N ILE A 43 -1.61 -10.60 14.12
CA ILE A 43 -0.85 -11.73 14.68
C ILE A 43 0.43 -11.23 15.36
N PHE A 44 1.25 -10.43 14.66
CA PHE A 44 2.52 -9.93 15.17
C PHE A 44 2.37 -9.09 16.44
N SER A 45 1.44 -8.13 16.46
CA SER A 45 1.19 -7.25 17.61
C SER A 45 0.57 -7.96 18.81
N SER A 46 -0.06 -9.12 18.60
CA SER A 46 -0.57 -9.97 19.68
C SER A 46 0.53 -10.81 20.35
N SER A 47 1.58 -11.17 19.60
CA SER A 47 2.68 -12.01 20.08
C SER A 47 3.87 -11.23 20.63
N ASP A 48 4.05 -9.99 20.17
CA ASP A 48 5.27 -9.21 20.39
C ASP A 48 4.91 -7.85 21.02
N HIS A 49 5.54 -7.48 22.14
CA HIS A 49 5.40 -6.16 22.80
C HIS A 49 6.07 -5.03 21.99
N VAL A 50 6.08 -5.14 20.67
CA VAL A 50 6.79 -4.24 19.77
C VAL A 50 5.92 -3.01 19.56
N ASN A 51 6.46 -1.85 19.93
CA ASN A 51 5.85 -0.54 19.70
C ASN A 51 5.96 -0.12 18.21
N SER A 52 5.59 -1.02 17.31
CA SER A 52 5.57 -0.82 15.86
C SER A 52 4.16 -0.45 15.45
N ASP A 53 4.00 0.61 14.66
CA ASP A 53 2.70 0.94 14.10
C ASP A 53 2.44 0.17 12.80
N TYR A 54 1.16 -0.08 12.51
CA TYR A 54 0.74 -0.79 11.29
C TYR A 54 1.40 -0.24 10.02
N ALA A 55 1.66 1.08 9.95
CA ALA A 55 2.23 1.70 8.78
C ALA A 55 3.70 1.33 8.56
N GLU A 56 4.51 1.30 9.63
CA GLU A 56 5.88 0.79 9.59
C GLU A 56 5.90 -0.70 9.26
N PHE A 57 4.99 -1.48 9.84
CA PHE A 57 4.89 -2.91 9.52
C PHE A 57 4.56 -3.15 8.04
N ALA A 58 3.53 -2.48 7.52
CA ALA A 58 3.11 -2.62 6.13
C ALA A 58 4.15 -2.09 5.13
N ALA A 59 5.03 -1.18 5.54
CA ALA A 59 6.13 -0.72 4.71
C ALA A 59 7.21 -1.77 4.46
N MET A 60 7.23 -2.88 5.22
CA MET A 60 8.08 -4.03 4.91
C MET A 60 7.71 -4.69 3.57
N SER A 61 6.47 -4.52 3.10
CA SER A 61 5.98 -4.98 1.78
C SER A 61 6.03 -3.86 0.72
N LEU A 62 7.05 -3.00 0.77
CA LEU A 62 7.16 -1.83 -0.12
C LEU A 62 7.17 -2.22 -1.60
N GLU A 63 7.83 -3.32 -1.97
CA GLU A 63 7.93 -3.75 -3.37
C GLU A 63 6.56 -4.15 -3.95
N GLU A 64 5.75 -4.82 -3.15
CA GLU A 64 4.38 -5.17 -3.52
C GLU A 64 3.50 -3.93 -3.64
N PHE A 65 3.66 -2.95 -2.74
CA PHE A 65 2.98 -1.66 -2.86
C PHE A 65 3.41 -0.89 -4.10
N ARG A 66 4.72 -0.82 -4.42
CA ARG A 66 5.24 -0.18 -5.64
C ARG A 66 4.62 -0.78 -6.89
N THR A 67 4.62 -2.12 -6.96
CA THR A 67 4.07 -2.88 -8.08
C THR A 67 2.57 -2.66 -8.20
N ALA A 68 1.83 -2.77 -7.09
CA ALA A 68 0.38 -2.61 -7.08
C ALA A 68 -0.05 -1.17 -7.41
N LEU A 69 0.71 -0.17 -6.97
CA LEU A 69 0.42 1.26 -7.20
C LEU A 69 0.95 1.76 -8.55
N GLY A 70 1.78 0.98 -9.26
CA GLY A 70 2.51 1.45 -10.44
C GLY A 70 3.44 2.62 -10.14
N ALA A 71 4.01 2.65 -8.93
CA ALA A 71 4.82 3.74 -8.41
C ALA A 71 6.22 3.23 -8.01
N PRO A 72 7.13 2.98 -8.97
CA PRO A 72 8.44 2.39 -8.70
C PRO A 72 9.31 3.24 -7.75
N ASP A 73 9.15 4.56 -7.80
CA ASP A 73 9.92 5.51 -6.98
C ASP A 73 9.32 5.74 -5.58
N LEU A 74 8.26 5.02 -5.22
CA LEU A 74 7.63 5.15 -3.90
C LEU A 74 8.63 4.73 -2.82
N THR A 75 8.95 5.63 -1.89
CA THR A 75 9.83 5.28 -0.77
C THR A 75 9.06 4.71 0.42
N ASP A 76 9.77 4.03 1.31
CA ASP A 76 9.27 3.55 2.60
C ASP A 76 8.59 4.69 3.39
N GLY A 77 9.29 5.82 3.56
CA GLY A 77 8.78 6.97 4.29
C GLY A 77 7.56 7.60 3.63
N GLN A 78 7.47 7.58 2.30
CA GLN A 78 6.29 8.04 1.59
C GLN A 78 5.09 7.11 1.81
N LEU A 79 5.31 5.80 1.73
CA LEU A 79 4.29 4.78 1.99
C LEU A 79 3.78 4.85 3.44
N VAL A 80 4.68 4.88 4.43
CA VAL A 80 4.35 5.03 5.86
C VAL A 80 3.50 6.29 6.07
N LYS A 81 3.93 7.43 5.51
CA LYS A 81 3.21 8.70 5.62
C LYS A 81 1.83 8.63 4.97
N MET A 82 1.69 7.94 3.84
CA MET A 82 0.40 7.72 3.17
C MET A 82 -0.53 6.86 4.02
N LEU A 83 -0.05 5.72 4.53
CA LEU A 83 -0.82 4.81 5.38
C LEU A 83 -1.25 5.48 6.69
N ARG A 84 -0.34 6.17 7.40
CA ARG A 84 -0.66 6.92 8.62
C ARG A 84 -1.71 8.00 8.38
N LYS A 85 -1.57 8.78 7.31
CA LYS A 85 -2.55 9.82 6.96
C LYS A 85 -3.91 9.23 6.59
N GLY A 86 -3.92 8.14 5.82
CA GLY A 86 -5.15 7.42 5.47
C GLY A 86 -5.86 6.87 6.70
N ARG A 87 -5.14 6.18 7.59
CA ARG A 87 -5.66 5.68 8.87
C ARG A 87 -6.22 6.81 9.74
N ASN A 88 -5.50 7.91 9.87
CA ASN A 88 -5.95 9.06 10.65
C ASN A 88 -7.22 9.71 10.06
N LYS A 89 -7.33 9.77 8.73
CA LYS A 89 -8.54 10.25 8.07
C LYS A 89 -9.72 9.30 8.27
N TYR A 90 -9.49 7.99 8.19
CA TYR A 90 -10.51 7.00 8.49
C TYR A 90 -11.02 7.15 9.93
N ARG A 91 -10.11 7.25 10.92
CA ARG A 91 -10.47 7.41 12.34
C ARG A 91 -11.25 8.69 12.63
N LYS A 92 -10.99 9.77 11.88
CA LYS A 92 -11.70 11.06 12.01
C LYS A 92 -12.97 11.14 11.15
N GLY A 93 -13.13 10.24 10.20
CA GLY A 93 -14.26 10.23 9.28
C GLY A 93 -15.50 9.61 9.92
N THR A 94 -16.67 9.98 9.41
CA THR A 94 -17.96 9.36 9.76
C THR A 94 -18.30 8.16 8.87
N THR A 95 -17.48 7.89 7.84
CA THR A 95 -17.73 6.85 6.85
C THR A 95 -17.57 5.45 7.46
N LYS A 96 -18.60 4.62 7.27
CA LYS A 96 -18.65 3.20 7.70
C LYS A 96 -18.04 2.23 6.68
N ASP A 97 -17.28 2.72 5.70
CA ASP A 97 -16.63 1.85 4.73
C ASP A 97 -15.70 0.87 5.44
N ARG A 98 -15.57 -0.35 4.93
CA ARG A 98 -14.61 -1.30 5.51
C ARG A 98 -13.21 -0.70 5.39
N TRP A 99 -12.50 -0.58 6.52
CA TRP A 99 -11.16 0.03 6.62
C TRP A 99 -10.20 -0.31 5.45
N PRO A 100 -10.07 -1.57 4.97
CA PRO A 100 -9.18 -1.88 3.86
C PRO A 100 -9.58 -1.21 2.55
N MET A 101 -10.88 -1.12 2.28
CA MET A 101 -11.42 -0.51 1.06
C MET A 101 -11.19 1.00 1.05
N PHE A 102 -11.45 1.66 2.18
CA PHE A 102 -11.16 3.09 2.33
C PHE A 102 -9.66 3.38 2.14
N LEU A 103 -8.81 2.60 2.82
CA LEU A 103 -7.37 2.83 2.80
C LEU A 103 -6.77 2.54 1.42
N ALA A 104 -7.23 1.49 0.73
CA ALA A 104 -6.83 1.21 -0.65
C ALA A 104 -7.18 2.35 -1.59
N GLY A 105 -8.38 2.90 -1.47
CA GLY A 105 -8.80 4.08 -2.24
C GLY A 105 -7.92 5.30 -1.96
N TYR A 106 -7.65 5.56 -0.69
CA TYR A 106 -6.82 6.68 -0.27
C TYR A 106 -5.38 6.58 -0.80
N VAL A 107 -4.74 5.42 -0.66
CA VAL A 107 -3.37 5.17 -1.09
C VAL A 107 -3.26 5.24 -2.61
N THR A 108 -4.20 4.63 -3.35
CA THR A 108 -4.23 4.69 -4.81
C THR A 108 -4.33 6.13 -5.32
N ASN A 109 -5.22 6.92 -4.74
CA ASN A 109 -5.40 8.32 -5.12
C ASN A 109 -4.18 9.17 -4.79
N LYS A 110 -3.50 8.90 -3.66
CA LYS A 110 -2.29 9.63 -3.28
C LYS A 110 -1.07 9.26 -4.12
N ALA A 111 -0.91 8.00 -4.49
CA ALA A 111 0.17 7.58 -5.40
C ALA A 111 0.01 8.23 -6.78
N LYS A 112 -1.21 8.23 -7.35
CA LYS A 112 -1.51 8.91 -8.62
C LYS A 112 -1.27 10.43 -8.56
N GLY A 113 -1.52 11.05 -7.40
CA GLY A 113 -1.25 12.47 -7.21
C GLY A 113 0.26 12.80 -7.17
N ASN A 114 1.07 11.92 -6.59
CA ASN A 114 2.53 12.09 -6.56
C ASN A 114 3.16 12.00 -7.97
N ASP A 115 2.70 11.08 -8.83
CA ASP A 115 3.17 10.96 -10.23
C ASP A 115 2.96 12.27 -11.02
N LYS A 116 1.80 12.91 -10.87
CA LYS A 116 1.52 14.21 -11.53
C LYS A 116 2.42 15.33 -11.03
N THR A 117 2.80 15.30 -9.76
CA THR A 117 3.61 16.38 -9.16
C THR A 117 5.09 16.24 -9.53
N LEU A 118 5.58 15.00 -9.69
CA LEU A 118 6.92 14.73 -10.18
C LEU A 118 7.05 15.08 -11.67
N ARG A 119 6.11 14.63 -12.51
CA ARG A 119 6.06 15.01 -13.95
C ARG A 119 5.96 16.52 -14.18
N ALA A 120 5.19 17.22 -13.34
CA ALA A 120 5.06 18.67 -13.43
C ALA A 120 6.37 19.38 -13.04
N ARG A 121 7.16 18.83 -12.10
CA ARG A 121 8.44 19.42 -11.70
C ARG A 121 9.50 19.27 -12.79
N ASP A 122 9.48 18.18 -13.55
CA ASP A 122 10.42 17.94 -14.65
C ASP A 122 10.06 18.74 -15.93
N SER A 123 8.80 19.14 -16.10
CA SER A 123 8.36 19.97 -17.23
C SER A 123 8.78 21.45 -17.17
N TRP A 124 9.28 21.94 -16.03
CA TRP A 124 9.72 23.33 -15.88
C TRP A 124 11.25 23.51 -16.00
N ALA A 125 12.02 22.44 -16.06
CA ALA A 125 13.48 22.50 -16.15
C ALA A 125 14.04 22.52 -17.60
N GLY A 126 13.17 22.71 -18.60
CA GLY A 126 13.53 22.62 -20.02
C GLY A 126 13.01 23.76 -20.89
N ARG A 127 13.16 25.01 -20.45
CA ARG A 127 12.99 26.18 -21.30
C ARG A 127 14.08 27.21 -21.05
#